data_AF-A0A947HVC2-F1
#
_entry.id   AF-A0A947HVC2-F1
#
_cell.length_a   1.000
_cell.length_b   1.000
_cell.length_c   1.000
_cell.angle_alpha   90.00
_cell.angle_beta   90.00
_cell.angle_gamma   90.00
#
_symmetry.space_group_name_H-M   'P 1'
#
loop_
_entity.id
_entity.type
_entity.pdbx_description
1 polymer ?
#
loop_
_entity_poly.entity_id
_entity_poly.type
_entity_poly.pdbx_seq_one_letter_code
_entity_poly.pdbx_strand_id
1 'polypeptide(L)'
;WGVPIGLETWADSYGKLNGGNRTGRGPGPESPGHDAAPRVMPAPRIGPATAPLRNDPDPVTIHDGKRHEAEYQPQTSPIFHGPPTLNQVRQGYIADCYLVASLGAIARTRPDILEQNIVDHQDGTATVTMYTVGRNVVTPGTPGARKSEIRVSTALPSVNKATPTYASSSEGALWPSIYEKAYAIHMAGGKYQGLNTGGHAGNAMETLTGSRSTGFTTKSRSDDQLVSDLRLALSQDKPVVAGSLSKDDAKADPQLNQLATDRTVFPWHAYVVESVTDDGRINLYNPWGKRHPQPLTPAEFKRLYNNIYINNPAAATQMASASTPTTPTSNA
;
A
#
# COMPACT_ATOMS: atom_id res chain seq x y z
N TRP A 1 -29.65 -11.41 6.68
CA TRP A 1 -29.00 -12.72 6.52
C TRP A 1 -27.74 -12.51 5.69
N GLY A 2 -26.55 -12.21 6.21
CA GLY A 2 -25.92 -12.61 7.47
C GLY A 2 -24.81 -13.61 7.14
N VAL A 3 -23.58 -13.13 6.90
CA VAL A 3 -22.36 -13.93 7.09
C VAL A 3 -21.32 -13.02 7.78
N PRO A 4 -21.00 -13.25 9.06
CA PRO A 4 -19.93 -12.55 9.75
C PRO A 4 -18.59 -13.11 9.26
N ILE A 5 -17.69 -12.23 8.83
CA ILE A 5 -16.33 -12.61 8.47
C ILE A 5 -15.56 -12.76 9.79
N GLY A 6 -15.30 -14.00 10.17
CA GLY A 6 -14.68 -14.36 11.45
C GLY A 6 -13.30 -13.75 11.66
N LEU A 7 -13.08 -13.29 12.88
CA LEU A 7 -11.78 -13.03 13.49
C LEU A 7 -11.11 -14.39 13.71
N GLU A 8 -10.25 -14.82 12.79
CA GLU A 8 -9.32 -15.90 13.05
C GLU A 8 -7.90 -15.35 13.21
N THR A 9 -7.31 -15.72 14.35
CA THR A 9 -6.03 -15.30 14.87
C THR A 9 -4.88 -15.81 13.99
N TRP A 10 -4.05 -14.87 13.51
CA TRP A 10 -2.83 -15.12 12.75
C TRP A 10 -1.68 -15.64 13.63
N ALA A 11 -1.84 -16.82 14.24
CA ALA A 11 -0.82 -17.38 15.14
C ALA A 11 -0.04 -18.58 14.58
N ASP A 12 -0.57 -19.36 13.64
CA ASP A 12 0.07 -20.65 13.31
C ASP A 12 0.40 -20.76 11.82
N SER A 13 1.65 -20.45 11.45
CA SER A 13 2.35 -21.02 10.27
C SER A 13 3.81 -20.54 10.17
N TYR A 14 4.68 -20.82 11.16
CA TYR A 14 6.13 -20.76 10.91
C TYR A 14 6.88 -21.83 11.73
N GLY A 15 7.11 -22.97 11.09
CA GLY A 15 7.97 -24.04 11.59
C GLY A 15 9.26 -24.16 10.78
N LYS A 16 10.38 -23.88 11.47
CA LYS A 16 11.73 -24.47 11.33
C LYS A 16 12.42 -24.47 9.94
N LEU A 17 13.49 -23.67 9.85
CA LEU A 17 14.76 -24.11 9.26
C LEU A 17 15.93 -23.57 10.10
N ASN A 18 16.56 -24.45 10.90
CA ASN A 18 17.95 -24.31 11.39
C ASN A 18 18.89 -24.49 10.18
N GLY A 19 20.13 -24.05 10.12
CA GLY A 19 21.09 -23.46 11.06
C GLY A 19 22.46 -23.54 10.35
N GLY A 20 23.34 -22.55 10.51
CA GLY A 20 24.64 -22.53 9.83
C GLY A 20 25.52 -21.41 10.36
N ASN A 21 26.32 -21.75 11.36
CA ASN A 21 27.28 -20.87 12.03
C ASN A 21 28.48 -20.60 11.11
N ARG A 22 28.96 -19.34 11.00
CA ARG A 22 30.36 -19.04 10.69
C ARG A 22 30.76 -17.61 11.07
N THR A 23 31.90 -17.56 11.76
CA THR A 23 32.61 -16.43 12.35
C THR A 23 33.45 -15.68 11.30
N GLY A 24 33.67 -14.38 11.53
CA GLY A 24 34.67 -13.58 10.79
C GLY A 24 34.39 -12.08 10.82
N ARG A 25 35.00 -11.38 11.79
CA ARG A 25 34.94 -9.92 11.96
C ARG A 25 36.10 -9.28 11.20
N GLY A 26 35.81 -8.38 10.26
CA GLY A 26 36.77 -7.51 9.55
C GLY A 26 36.12 -6.14 9.27
N PRO A 27 36.91 -5.06 9.12
CA PRO A 27 36.39 -3.69 9.09
C PRO A 27 35.56 -3.44 7.83
N GLY A 28 34.42 -2.77 8.00
CA GLY A 28 33.41 -2.60 6.97
C GLY A 28 33.86 -1.66 5.85
N PRO A 29 33.44 -1.92 4.60
CA PRO A 29 33.47 -0.90 3.57
C PRO A 29 32.28 0.05 3.76
N GLU A 30 32.57 1.33 3.57
CA GLU A 30 31.60 2.44 3.49
C GLU A 30 30.42 2.08 2.58
N SER A 31 29.21 2.38 3.04
CA SER A 31 27.97 2.21 2.28
C SER A 31 28.06 2.97 0.95
N PRO A 32 28.02 2.30 -0.21
CA PRO A 32 27.87 2.98 -1.48
C PRO A 32 26.45 3.57 -1.51
N GLY A 33 26.35 4.87 -1.77
CA GLY A 33 25.08 5.49 -2.13
C GLY A 33 24.41 4.66 -3.22
N HIS A 34 23.13 4.36 -3.04
CA HIS A 34 22.31 3.71 -4.05
C HIS A 34 22.08 4.65 -5.23
N ASP A 35 23.11 4.89 -6.04
CA ASP A 35 22.98 5.32 -7.43
C ASP A 35 22.53 4.10 -8.24
N ALA A 36 21.30 3.66 -8.00
CA ALA A 36 20.61 2.86 -9.00
C ALA A 36 20.48 3.74 -10.24
N ALA A 37 21.10 3.32 -11.35
CA ALA A 37 20.90 3.96 -12.65
C ALA A 37 19.41 4.30 -12.84
N PRO A 38 19.06 5.49 -13.36
CA PRO A 38 17.67 5.91 -13.46
C PRO A 38 16.91 4.83 -14.23
N ARG A 39 16.00 4.11 -13.54
CA ARG A 39 15.10 3.17 -14.21
C ARG A 39 14.35 4.00 -15.24
N VAL A 40 14.62 3.77 -16.53
CA VAL A 40 13.81 4.29 -17.63
C VAL A 40 12.45 3.63 -17.46
N MET A 41 11.55 4.32 -16.77
CA MET A 41 10.22 3.80 -16.48
C MET A 41 9.37 3.89 -17.75
N PRO A 42 8.51 2.89 -18.02
CA PRO A 42 7.60 2.98 -19.14
C PRO A 42 6.64 4.16 -18.92
N ALA A 43 6.41 4.96 -19.97
CA ALA A 43 5.44 6.04 -19.93
C ALA A 43 4.03 5.51 -19.54
N PRO A 44 3.15 6.37 -18.98
CA PRO A 44 1.77 6.01 -18.67
C PRO A 44 1.10 5.30 -19.85
N ARG A 45 0.37 4.21 -19.58
CA ARG A 45 -0.31 3.48 -20.65
C ARG A 45 -1.47 4.32 -21.16
N ILE A 46 -1.37 4.72 -22.43
CA ILE A 46 -2.48 5.32 -23.17
C ILE A 46 -3.07 4.23 -24.06
N GLY A 47 -4.39 4.07 -24.05
CA GLY A 47 -5.04 3.04 -24.87
C GLY A 47 -6.55 3.18 -24.94
N PRO A 48 -7.21 2.49 -25.89
CA PRO A 48 -8.66 2.53 -26.01
C PRO A 48 -9.35 1.87 -24.82
N ALA A 49 -10.56 2.34 -24.49
CA ALA A 49 -11.34 1.78 -23.40
C ALA A 49 -12.14 0.54 -23.84
N THR A 50 -11.77 -0.63 -23.32
CA THR A 50 -12.44 -1.91 -23.61
C THR A 50 -13.41 -2.33 -22.51
N ALA A 51 -13.11 -2.00 -21.25
CA ALA A 51 -13.97 -2.32 -20.11
C ALA A 51 -15.19 -1.37 -20.03
N PRO A 52 -16.36 -1.85 -19.57
CA PRO A 52 -17.53 -1.00 -19.38
C PRO A 52 -17.28 0.01 -18.26
N LEU A 53 -17.69 1.27 -18.50
CA LEU A 53 -17.65 2.33 -17.50
C LEU A 53 -18.49 1.94 -16.28
N ARG A 54 -17.92 2.04 -15.10
CA ARG A 54 -18.61 1.81 -13.83
C ARG A 54 -19.23 3.09 -13.32
N ASN A 55 -20.36 2.96 -12.62
CA ASN A 55 -20.93 4.06 -11.88
C ASN A 55 -19.95 4.56 -10.83
N ASP A 56 -19.91 5.88 -10.67
CA ASP A 56 -19.12 6.52 -9.65
C ASP A 56 -19.60 6.10 -8.24
N PRO A 57 -18.68 5.83 -7.29
CA PRO A 57 -19.05 5.49 -5.92
C PRO A 57 -19.95 6.54 -5.26
N ASP A 58 -20.81 6.13 -4.33
CA ASP A 58 -21.47 7.05 -3.40
C ASP A 58 -20.39 7.85 -2.62
N PRO A 59 -20.33 9.18 -2.78
CA PRO A 59 -19.33 10.06 -2.19
C PRO A 59 -19.77 10.60 -0.82
N VAL A 60 -20.86 10.09 -0.25
CA VAL A 60 -21.31 10.48 1.08
C VAL A 60 -20.67 9.58 2.13
N THR A 61 -20.06 10.21 3.14
CA THR A 61 -19.42 9.49 4.25
C THR A 61 -19.80 10.08 5.59
N ILE A 62 -19.82 9.25 6.64
CA ILE A 62 -19.92 9.67 8.04
C ILE A 62 -18.64 9.23 8.74
N HIS A 63 -17.79 10.18 9.13
CA HIS A 63 -16.52 9.94 9.82
C HIS A 63 -16.47 10.75 11.12
N ASP A 64 -16.10 10.10 12.23
CA ASP A 64 -16.10 10.70 13.57
C ASP A 64 -17.39 11.48 13.92
N GLY A 65 -18.54 10.90 13.56
CA GLY A 65 -19.87 11.48 13.79
C GLY A 65 -20.23 12.66 12.88
N LYS A 66 -19.35 13.06 11.95
CA LYS A 66 -19.61 14.13 10.99
C LYS A 66 -19.94 13.56 9.63
N ARG A 67 -21.01 14.08 9.04
CA ARG A 67 -21.42 13.75 7.67
C ARG A 67 -20.68 14.66 6.70
N HIS A 68 -20.11 14.06 5.66
CA HIS A 68 -19.43 14.73 4.57
C HIS A 68 -20.19 14.42 3.29
N GLU A 69 -20.73 15.48 2.67
CA GLU A 69 -21.43 15.40 1.39
C GLU A 69 -20.52 16.02 0.33
N ALA A 70 -19.89 15.17 -0.47
CA ALA A 70 -19.03 15.60 -1.56
C ALA A 70 -19.75 15.45 -2.90
N GLU A 71 -19.47 16.35 -3.83
CA GLU A 71 -19.98 16.29 -5.20
C GLU A 71 -18.84 15.93 -6.15
N TYR A 72 -19.12 15.13 -7.18
CA TYR A 72 -18.13 14.84 -8.21
C TYR A 72 -17.81 16.10 -9.02
N GLN A 73 -16.54 16.45 -9.07
CA GLN A 73 -16.03 17.58 -9.84
C GLN A 73 -15.10 17.09 -10.95
N PRO A 74 -15.20 17.65 -12.16
CA PRO A 74 -14.23 17.38 -13.22
C PRO A 74 -12.82 17.79 -12.77
N GLN A 75 -11.81 17.06 -13.24
CA GLN A 75 -10.42 17.34 -12.94
C GLN A 75 -9.68 17.70 -14.23
N THR A 76 -8.76 18.65 -14.16
CA THR A 76 -7.91 19.07 -15.29
C THR A 76 -6.47 18.62 -15.14
N SER A 77 -6.08 18.13 -13.96
CA SER A 77 -4.75 17.61 -13.70
C SER A 77 -4.52 16.26 -14.40
N PRO A 78 -3.27 15.93 -14.76
CA PRO A 78 -2.94 14.62 -15.31
C PRO A 78 -3.06 13.53 -14.25
N ILE A 79 -3.31 12.29 -14.67
CA ILE A 79 -3.32 11.13 -13.76
C ILE A 79 -1.95 10.97 -13.08
N PHE A 80 -0.88 11.05 -13.86
CA PHE A 80 0.49 10.98 -13.36
C PHE A 80 1.19 12.32 -13.58
N HIS A 81 1.90 12.79 -12.56
CA HIS A 81 2.80 13.93 -12.63
C HIS A 81 4.21 13.42 -12.30
N GLY A 82 4.90 12.93 -13.33
CA GLY A 82 6.07 12.07 -13.13
C GLY A 82 5.70 10.69 -12.54
N PRO A 83 6.71 9.86 -12.22
CA PRO A 83 6.48 8.56 -11.61
C PRO A 83 5.78 8.67 -10.25
N PRO A 84 4.92 7.72 -9.87
CA PRO A 84 4.34 7.66 -8.53
C PRO A 84 5.44 7.68 -7.47
N THR A 85 5.34 8.58 -6.51
CA THR A 85 6.25 8.62 -5.35
C THR A 85 5.50 8.58 -4.04
N LEU A 86 6.19 8.16 -2.97
CA LEU A 86 5.63 8.18 -1.62
C LEU A 86 5.18 9.58 -1.21
N ASN A 87 5.94 10.61 -1.57
CA ASN A 87 5.63 11.97 -1.17
C ASN A 87 4.37 12.52 -1.82
N GLN A 88 3.91 11.92 -2.92
CA GLN A 88 2.67 12.31 -3.57
C GLN A 88 1.45 11.89 -2.77
N VAL A 89 1.44 10.81 -1.98
CA VAL A 89 0.17 10.33 -1.38
C VAL A 89 -0.31 11.18 -0.21
N ARG A 90 -1.59 11.55 -0.21
CA ARG A 90 -2.26 12.22 0.90
C ARG A 90 -3.61 11.57 1.15
N GLN A 91 -3.77 10.95 2.30
CA GLN A 91 -5.07 10.46 2.74
C GLN A 91 -5.99 11.64 3.10
N GLY A 92 -7.25 11.52 2.70
CA GLY A 92 -8.31 12.49 3.00
C GLY A 92 -9.12 12.14 4.25
N TYR A 93 -10.44 12.39 4.18
CA TYR A 93 -11.34 12.43 5.35
C TYR A 93 -11.80 11.09 5.93
N ILE A 94 -11.43 9.94 5.37
CA ILE A 94 -11.97 8.62 5.80
C ILE A 94 -10.90 7.73 6.43
N ALA A 95 -11.33 6.65 7.07
CA ALA A 95 -10.49 5.67 7.76
C ALA A 95 -9.85 4.60 6.84
N ASP A 96 -9.36 5.02 5.67
CA ASP A 96 -8.77 4.16 4.66
C ASP A 96 -7.22 4.17 4.68
N CYS A 97 -6.62 4.53 5.81
CA CYS A 97 -5.17 4.70 5.96
C CYS A 97 -4.38 3.46 5.51
N TYR A 98 -4.95 2.27 5.71
CA TYR A 98 -4.42 1.00 5.25
C TYR A 98 -4.23 0.95 3.72
N LEU A 99 -5.12 1.56 2.94
CA LEU A 99 -5.06 1.65 1.49
C LEU A 99 -4.05 2.71 1.05
N VAL A 100 -4.13 3.92 1.60
CA VAL A 100 -3.23 5.02 1.20
C VAL A 100 -1.78 4.75 1.59
N ALA A 101 -1.54 4.16 2.77
CA ALA A 101 -0.20 3.69 3.14
C ALA A 101 0.28 2.59 2.18
N SER A 102 -0.60 1.68 1.74
CA SER A 102 -0.23 0.66 0.75
C SER A 102 0.17 1.26 -0.58
N LEU A 103 -0.58 2.25 -1.08
CA LEU A 103 -0.24 3.01 -2.28
C LEU A 103 1.13 3.69 -2.14
N GLY A 104 1.39 4.36 -1.02
CA GLY A 104 2.68 4.98 -0.75
C GLY A 104 3.84 3.98 -0.68
N ALA A 105 3.65 2.85 -0.02
CA ALA A 105 4.66 1.80 0.09
C ALA A 105 5.01 1.20 -1.28
N ILE A 106 4.00 0.99 -2.14
CA ILE A 106 4.20 0.51 -3.51
C ILE A 106 4.87 1.61 -4.34
N ALA A 107 4.42 2.86 -4.29
CA ALA A 107 5.02 3.97 -5.04
C ALA A 107 6.52 4.15 -4.73
N ARG A 108 6.92 3.96 -3.48
CA ARG A 108 8.35 4.04 -3.08
C ARG A 108 9.22 2.94 -3.69
N THR A 109 8.69 1.72 -3.81
CA THR A 109 9.51 0.52 -4.05
C THR A 109 9.27 -0.08 -5.44
N ARG A 110 8.02 -0.06 -5.89
CA ARG A 110 7.49 -0.65 -7.12
C ARG A 110 6.50 0.29 -7.84
N PRO A 111 6.89 1.54 -8.16
CA PRO A 111 6.02 2.47 -8.90
C PRO A 111 5.61 1.93 -10.26
N ASP A 112 6.42 1.05 -10.87
CA ASP A 112 6.12 0.34 -12.10
C ASP A 112 4.79 -0.42 -12.07
N ILE A 113 4.43 -0.98 -10.91
CA ILE A 113 3.15 -1.70 -10.76
C ILE A 113 1.98 -0.72 -10.82
N LEU A 114 2.11 0.46 -10.22
CA LEU A 114 1.05 1.47 -10.22
C LEU A 114 0.84 2.07 -11.61
N GLU A 115 1.93 2.34 -12.32
CA GLU A 115 1.87 2.85 -13.69
C GLU A 115 1.26 1.83 -14.66
N GLN A 116 1.67 0.55 -14.56
CA GLN A 116 1.16 -0.50 -15.45
C GLN A 116 -0.31 -0.85 -15.20
N ASN A 117 -0.80 -0.65 -13.98
CA ASN A 117 -2.16 -0.98 -13.60
C ASN A 117 -3.14 0.18 -13.84
N ILE A 118 -2.72 1.33 -14.37
CA ILE A 118 -3.63 2.37 -14.87
C ILE A 118 -3.45 2.54 -16.38
N VAL A 119 -4.57 2.55 -17.11
CA VAL A 119 -4.64 3.00 -18.50
C VAL A 119 -5.44 4.29 -18.54
N ASP A 120 -4.82 5.37 -19.02
CA ASP A 120 -5.50 6.64 -19.31
C ASP A 120 -6.09 6.57 -20.73
N HIS A 121 -7.41 6.81 -20.84
CA HIS A 121 -8.10 6.77 -22.12
C HIS A 121 -8.18 8.13 -22.82
N GLN A 122 -7.75 9.21 -22.15
CA GLN A 122 -7.79 10.59 -22.66
C GLN A 122 -9.20 11.09 -23.06
N ASP A 123 -10.24 10.40 -22.59
CA ASP A 123 -11.65 10.72 -22.82
C ASP A 123 -12.39 11.15 -21.54
N GLY A 124 -11.63 11.48 -20.49
CA GLY A 124 -12.17 11.72 -19.14
C GLY A 124 -12.42 10.43 -18.33
N THR A 125 -11.96 9.28 -18.81
CA THR A 125 -12.00 8.00 -18.08
C THR A 125 -10.63 7.34 -17.99
N ALA A 126 -10.48 6.44 -17.01
CA ALA A 126 -9.30 5.61 -16.83
C ALA A 126 -9.72 4.19 -16.44
N THR A 127 -8.95 3.18 -16.84
CA THR A 127 -9.12 1.81 -16.37
C THR A 127 -8.03 1.47 -15.37
N VAL A 128 -8.45 1.02 -14.18
CA VAL A 128 -7.54 0.53 -13.14
C VAL A 128 -7.64 -0.99 -13.05
N THR A 129 -6.51 -1.68 -13.10
CA THR A 129 -6.43 -3.11 -12.85
C THR A 129 -6.35 -3.35 -11.34
N MET A 130 -7.34 -4.05 -10.82
CA MET A 130 -7.42 -4.53 -9.44
C MET A 130 -7.37 -6.05 -9.42
N TYR A 131 -7.03 -6.62 -8.26
CA TYR A 131 -6.81 -8.05 -8.13
C TYR A 131 -7.65 -8.64 -7.00
N THR A 132 -8.12 -9.87 -7.17
CA THR A 132 -8.66 -10.70 -6.09
C THR A 132 -7.73 -11.88 -5.87
N VAL A 133 -7.07 -11.93 -4.72
CA VAL A 133 -6.12 -12.98 -4.38
C VAL A 133 -6.79 -14.01 -3.48
N GLY A 134 -7.14 -15.18 -4.03
CA GLY A 134 -7.97 -16.18 -3.35
C GLY A 134 -7.28 -16.80 -2.13
N ARG A 135 -7.76 -16.54 -0.90
CA ARG A 135 -7.14 -16.99 0.36
C ARG A 135 -7.07 -18.52 0.58
N ASN A 136 -7.80 -19.32 -0.20
CA ASN A 136 -7.89 -20.78 -0.05
C ASN A 136 -6.87 -21.60 -0.86
N VAL A 137 -5.79 -20.99 -1.37
CA VAL A 137 -4.73 -21.75 -2.07
C VAL A 137 -3.61 -22.04 -1.07
N VAL A 138 -3.73 -23.17 -0.38
CA VAL A 138 -2.76 -23.70 0.62
C VAL A 138 -1.53 -24.33 -0.07
N THR A 139 -1.48 -24.36 -1.39
CA THR A 139 -0.40 -25.00 -2.15
C THR A 139 0.54 -23.94 -2.74
N PRO A 140 1.85 -23.92 -2.36
CA PRO A 140 2.85 -23.14 -3.07
C PRO A 140 2.85 -23.55 -4.56
N GLY A 141 2.55 -22.60 -5.47
CA GLY A 141 2.66 -22.82 -6.91
C GLY A 141 1.37 -23.05 -7.71
N THR A 142 0.16 -22.72 -7.21
CA THR A 142 -1.09 -22.81 -8.01
C THR A 142 -1.73 -21.41 -8.20
N PRO A 143 -2.28 -21.06 -9.40
CA PRO A 143 -2.45 -19.69 -9.90
C PRO A 143 -3.42 -18.89 -9.05
N GLY A 144 -3.26 -17.60 -8.80
CA GLY A 144 -2.88 -16.51 -9.70
C GLY A 144 -3.95 -15.45 -9.44
N ALA A 145 -3.56 -14.24 -9.05
CA ALA A 145 -4.54 -13.23 -8.68
C ALA A 145 -5.51 -12.95 -9.83
N ARG A 146 -6.83 -13.01 -9.57
CA ARG A 146 -7.83 -12.73 -10.59
C ARG A 146 -7.83 -11.23 -10.87
N LYS A 147 -7.52 -10.85 -12.10
CA LYS A 147 -7.59 -9.47 -12.59
C LYS A 147 -9.04 -9.01 -12.74
N SER A 148 -9.29 -7.76 -12.38
CA SER A 148 -10.52 -7.01 -12.62
C SER A 148 -10.16 -5.64 -13.19
N GLU A 149 -10.65 -5.34 -14.39
CA GLU A 149 -10.50 -4.02 -14.99
C GLU A 149 -11.67 -3.12 -14.58
N ILE A 150 -11.35 -2.06 -13.84
CA ILE A 150 -12.32 -1.12 -13.29
C ILE A 150 -12.19 0.19 -14.04
N ARG A 151 -13.04 0.40 -15.06
CA ARG A 151 -13.11 1.69 -15.77
C ARG A 151 -13.92 2.70 -14.97
N VAL A 152 -13.34 3.87 -14.71
CA VAL A 152 -13.92 4.95 -13.91
C VAL A 152 -13.83 6.28 -14.64
N SER A 153 -14.74 7.20 -14.34
CA SER A 153 -14.57 8.62 -14.68
C SER A 153 -13.40 9.21 -13.88
N THR A 154 -12.69 10.19 -14.44
CA THR A 154 -11.64 10.95 -13.74
C THR A 154 -12.19 12.09 -12.86
N ALA A 155 -13.51 12.32 -12.87
CA ALA A 155 -14.15 13.21 -11.91
C ALA A 155 -13.99 12.67 -10.48
N LEU A 156 -13.69 13.55 -9.53
CA LEU A 156 -13.40 13.19 -8.14
C LEU A 156 -14.34 13.92 -7.17
N PRO A 157 -14.74 13.26 -6.07
CA PRO A 157 -15.59 13.87 -5.07
C PRO A 157 -14.85 15.00 -4.34
N SER A 158 -15.50 16.15 -4.21
CA SER A 158 -14.97 17.32 -3.51
C SER A 158 -16.06 18.01 -2.69
N VAL A 159 -15.78 18.30 -1.41
CA VAL A 159 -16.66 19.12 -0.56
C VAL A 159 -16.51 20.61 -0.88
N ASN A 160 -15.29 21.06 -1.20
CA ASN A 160 -14.96 22.47 -1.44
C ASN A 160 -14.87 22.84 -2.93
N LYS A 161 -15.16 21.88 -3.82
CA LYS A 161 -15.09 21.99 -5.29
C LYS A 161 -13.69 22.29 -5.86
N ALA A 162 -12.63 22.19 -5.04
CA ALA A 162 -11.27 22.53 -5.42
C ALA A 162 -10.30 21.35 -5.26
N THR A 163 -10.41 20.61 -4.16
CA THR A 163 -9.53 19.49 -3.84
C THR A 163 -10.32 18.20 -3.66
N PRO A 164 -9.79 17.03 -4.06
CA PRO A 164 -10.43 15.76 -3.74
C PRO A 164 -10.65 15.62 -2.22
N THR A 165 -11.83 15.20 -1.81
CA THR A 165 -12.20 14.98 -0.40
C THR A 165 -11.42 13.80 0.20
N TYR A 166 -11.18 12.77 -0.59
CA TYR A 166 -10.57 11.54 -0.11
C TYR A 166 -9.08 11.50 -0.44
N ALA A 167 -8.51 10.36 -0.83
CA ALA A 167 -7.12 10.31 -1.25
C ALA A 167 -6.84 11.36 -2.34
N SER A 168 -5.69 12.03 -2.23
CA SER A 168 -5.26 13.09 -3.13
C SER A 168 -3.74 13.07 -3.29
N SER A 169 -3.23 13.95 -4.16
CA SER A 169 -1.80 14.17 -4.30
C SER A 169 -1.37 15.56 -3.86
N SER A 170 -0.23 15.66 -3.17
CA SER A 170 0.41 16.96 -2.87
C SER A 170 0.92 17.68 -4.11
N GLU A 171 1.08 16.97 -5.23
CA GLU A 171 1.61 17.50 -6.50
C GLU A 171 0.53 17.58 -7.58
N GLY A 172 -0.74 17.40 -7.21
CA GLY A 172 -1.89 17.50 -8.11
C GLY A 172 -2.13 16.29 -9.03
N ALA A 173 -1.28 15.25 -8.98
CA ALA A 173 -1.50 14.01 -9.71
C ALA A 173 -2.78 13.29 -9.25
N LEU A 174 -3.58 12.75 -10.18
CA LEU A 174 -4.85 12.10 -9.83
C LEU A 174 -4.70 10.62 -9.41
N TRP A 175 -3.56 9.98 -9.67
CA TRP A 175 -3.40 8.54 -9.48
C TRP A 175 -3.81 8.04 -8.07
N PRO A 176 -3.53 8.73 -6.94
CA PRO A 176 -3.96 8.21 -5.64
C PRO A 176 -5.49 8.14 -5.52
N SER A 177 -6.16 9.20 -5.99
CA SER A 177 -7.63 9.31 -5.98
C SER A 177 -8.28 8.32 -6.94
N ILE A 178 -7.69 8.10 -8.12
CA ILE A 178 -8.19 7.14 -9.11
C ILE A 178 -8.08 5.70 -8.58
N TYR A 179 -6.97 5.36 -7.91
CA TYR A 179 -6.84 4.06 -7.24
C TYR A 179 -7.87 3.86 -6.13
N GLU A 180 -8.03 4.86 -5.25
CA GLU A 180 -9.00 4.79 -4.15
C GLU A 180 -10.44 4.64 -4.67
N LYS A 181 -10.79 5.40 -5.72
CA LYS A 181 -12.10 5.30 -6.39
C LYS A 181 -12.35 3.89 -6.96
N ALA A 182 -11.39 3.35 -7.70
CA ALA A 182 -11.49 2.00 -8.24
C ALA A 182 -11.55 0.94 -7.12
N TYR A 183 -10.84 1.16 -6.01
CA TYR A 183 -10.84 0.28 -4.86
C TYR A 183 -12.21 0.30 -4.14
N ALA A 184 -12.85 1.46 -4.02
CA ALA A 184 -14.21 1.58 -3.48
C ALA A 184 -15.24 0.80 -4.32
N ILE A 185 -15.11 0.81 -5.65
CA ILE A 185 -15.96 0.01 -6.55
C ILE A 185 -15.71 -1.48 -6.34
N HIS A 186 -14.44 -1.89 -6.32
CA HIS A 186 -14.04 -3.30 -6.29
C HIS A 186 -14.28 -3.97 -4.93
N MET A 187 -14.03 -3.26 -3.83
CA MET A 187 -13.99 -3.83 -2.48
C MET A 187 -15.11 -3.35 -1.55
N ALA A 188 -15.77 -2.23 -1.88
CA ALA A 188 -16.75 -1.59 -0.99
C ALA A 188 -18.13 -1.37 -1.64
N GLY A 189 -18.42 -2.11 -2.72
CA GLY A 189 -19.72 -2.05 -3.40
C GLY A 189 -20.04 -0.68 -4.00
N GLY A 190 -19.01 0.07 -4.39
CA GLY A 190 -19.18 1.41 -4.96
C GLY A 190 -19.58 2.46 -3.93
N LYS A 191 -19.02 2.41 -2.72
CA LYS A 191 -19.28 3.41 -1.67
C LYS A 191 -18.01 3.76 -0.93
N TYR A 192 -17.66 5.04 -0.85
CA TYR A 192 -16.53 5.49 -0.03
C TYR A 192 -16.75 5.18 1.46
N GLN A 193 -18.00 5.21 1.93
CA GLN A 193 -18.33 4.80 3.31
C GLN A 193 -17.91 3.36 3.64
N GLY A 194 -17.87 2.46 2.66
CA GLY A 194 -17.42 1.09 2.90
C GLY A 194 -15.91 0.97 3.12
N LEU A 195 -15.12 1.99 2.79
CA LEU A 195 -13.69 2.06 3.12
C LEU A 195 -13.44 2.66 4.52
N ASN A 196 -14.45 3.32 5.09
CA ASN A 196 -14.36 4.08 6.33
C ASN A 196 -14.50 3.22 7.61
N THR A 197 -14.27 1.92 7.51
CA THR A 197 -14.31 0.96 8.63
C THR A 197 -12.93 0.45 9.04
N GLY A 198 -11.86 1.00 8.44
CA GLY A 198 -10.52 0.45 8.55
C GLY A 198 -10.32 -0.79 7.66
N GLY A 199 -9.12 -1.36 7.71
CA GLY A 199 -8.74 -2.50 6.90
C GLY A 199 -7.30 -2.93 7.14
N HIS A 200 -6.87 -3.97 6.43
CA HIS A 200 -5.52 -4.51 6.52
C HIS A 200 -4.69 -4.11 5.30
N ALA A 201 -3.53 -3.48 5.54
CA ALA A 201 -2.64 -3.04 4.47
C ALA A 201 -2.15 -4.22 3.60
N GLY A 202 -1.93 -5.39 4.20
CA GLY A 202 -1.60 -6.61 3.45
C GLY A 202 -2.62 -6.91 2.35
N ASN A 203 -3.92 -6.88 2.66
CA ASN A 203 -5.00 -7.14 1.70
C ASN A 203 -5.09 -6.04 0.64
N ALA A 204 -4.88 -4.78 1.02
CA ALA A 204 -4.85 -3.67 0.07
C ALA A 204 -3.69 -3.84 -0.92
N MET A 205 -2.48 -4.14 -0.44
CA MET A 205 -1.33 -4.40 -1.31
C MET A 205 -1.58 -5.62 -2.22
N GLU A 206 -2.20 -6.69 -1.73
CA GLU A 206 -2.60 -7.84 -2.58
C GLU A 206 -3.54 -7.42 -3.71
N THR A 207 -4.53 -6.59 -3.38
CA THR A 207 -5.52 -6.09 -4.34
C THR A 207 -4.91 -5.14 -5.37
N LEU A 208 -3.91 -4.36 -4.99
CA LEU A 208 -3.24 -3.38 -5.85
C LEU A 208 -2.16 -4.01 -6.75
N THR A 209 -1.52 -5.09 -6.30
CA THR A 209 -0.34 -5.67 -6.99
C THR A 209 -0.60 -7.05 -7.59
N GLY A 210 -1.68 -7.73 -7.18
CA GLY A 210 -1.92 -9.14 -7.50
C GLY A 210 -0.93 -10.11 -6.85
N SER A 211 -0.07 -9.62 -5.96
CA SER A 211 0.99 -10.40 -5.33
C SER A 211 0.70 -10.59 -3.85
N ARG A 212 1.05 -11.75 -3.30
CA ARG A 212 0.76 -12.11 -1.91
C ARG A 212 1.48 -11.20 -0.91
N SER A 213 0.76 -10.87 0.15
CA SER A 213 1.34 -10.21 1.32
C SER A 213 1.63 -11.24 2.40
N THR A 214 2.78 -11.08 3.04
CA THR A 214 3.17 -11.76 4.28
C THR A 214 3.22 -10.74 5.41
N GLY A 215 3.47 -11.18 6.64
CA GLY A 215 3.58 -10.28 7.77
C GLY A 215 3.96 -11.00 9.05
N PHE A 216 4.14 -10.22 10.10
CA PHE A 216 4.40 -10.73 11.44
C PHE A 216 3.95 -9.70 12.48
N THR A 217 3.69 -10.17 13.70
CA THR A 217 3.49 -9.29 14.85
C THR A 217 4.86 -8.87 15.39
N THR A 218 5.00 -7.60 15.76
CA THR A 218 6.28 -7.06 16.25
C THR A 218 6.75 -7.73 17.54
N LYS A 219 5.81 -8.17 18.38
CA LYS A 219 6.07 -8.94 19.61
C LYS A 219 6.66 -10.33 19.35
N SER A 220 6.48 -10.89 18.15
CA SER A 220 7.03 -12.20 17.77
C SER A 220 8.51 -12.16 17.35
N ARG A 221 9.16 -11.00 17.45
CA ARG A 221 10.56 -10.79 17.05
C ARG A 221 11.36 -10.18 18.20
N SER A 222 12.63 -10.56 18.34
CA SER A 222 13.59 -9.75 19.08
C SER A 222 13.82 -8.42 18.35
N ASP A 223 14.45 -7.46 19.03
CA ASP A 223 14.76 -6.15 18.45
C ASP A 223 15.69 -6.28 17.23
N ASP A 224 16.72 -7.12 17.34
CA ASP A 224 17.65 -7.41 16.23
C ASP A 224 16.96 -8.13 15.06
N GLN A 225 16.06 -9.06 15.35
CA GLN A 225 15.29 -9.76 14.31
C GLN A 225 14.35 -8.81 13.58
N LEU A 226 13.65 -7.92 14.30
CA LEU A 226 12.79 -6.91 13.70
C LEU A 226 13.59 -6.01 12.74
N VAL A 227 14.73 -5.48 13.20
CA VAL A 227 15.61 -4.64 12.39
C VAL A 227 16.11 -5.39 11.16
N SER A 228 16.55 -6.64 11.33
CA SER A 228 17.05 -7.47 10.23
C SER A 228 15.98 -7.80 9.20
N ASP A 229 14.77 -8.16 9.66
CA ASP A 229 13.63 -8.47 8.79
C ASP A 229 13.19 -7.24 7.99
N LEU A 230 13.14 -6.06 8.62
CA LEU A 230 12.79 -4.80 7.93
C LEU A 230 13.86 -4.40 6.91
N ARG A 231 15.15 -4.49 7.27
CA ARG A 231 16.26 -4.22 6.33
C ARG A 231 16.22 -5.17 5.14
N LEU A 232 15.98 -6.46 5.38
CA LEU A 232 15.89 -7.45 4.32
C LEU A 232 14.72 -7.13 3.37
N ALA A 233 13.53 -6.84 3.90
CA ALA A 233 12.38 -6.47 3.07
C ALA A 233 12.65 -5.21 2.23
N LEU A 234 13.22 -4.17 2.84
CA LEU A 234 13.53 -2.91 2.16
C LEU A 234 14.61 -3.07 1.09
N SER A 235 15.66 -3.86 1.35
CA SER A 235 16.72 -4.15 0.37
C SER A 235 16.24 -4.98 -0.83
N GLN A 236 15.10 -5.64 -0.71
CA GLN A 236 14.46 -6.42 -1.77
C GLN A 236 13.38 -5.62 -2.52
N ASP A 237 13.34 -4.29 -2.38
CA ASP A 237 12.30 -3.43 -2.96
C ASP A 237 10.86 -3.89 -2.63
N LYS A 238 10.65 -4.44 -1.42
CA LYS A 238 9.31 -4.86 -0.99
C LYS A 238 8.54 -3.71 -0.35
N PRO A 239 7.26 -3.49 -0.72
CA PRO A 239 6.38 -2.58 0.01
C PRO A 239 6.18 -3.05 1.45
N VAL A 240 6.42 -2.18 2.43
CA VAL A 240 6.25 -2.49 3.87
C VAL A 240 5.36 -1.44 4.54
N VAL A 241 4.31 -1.92 5.22
CA VAL A 241 3.37 -1.09 5.99
C VAL A 241 3.28 -1.60 7.42
N ALA A 242 3.36 -0.70 8.40
CA ALA A 242 3.21 -0.99 9.81
C ALA A 242 1.86 -0.48 10.34
N GLY A 243 1.13 -1.33 11.07
CA GLY A 243 -0.09 -0.96 11.78
C GLY A 243 0.21 -0.62 13.25
N SER A 244 -0.18 0.57 13.67
CA SER A 244 0.01 1.04 15.05
C SER A 244 -0.92 0.35 16.05
N LEU A 245 -0.65 0.54 17.35
CA LEU A 245 -1.48 0.11 18.47
C LEU A 245 -2.95 0.50 18.30
N SER A 246 -3.89 -0.21 18.93
CA SER A 246 -5.31 0.15 18.86
C SER A 246 -5.62 1.39 19.72
N LYS A 247 -6.78 2.02 19.47
CA LYS A 247 -7.30 3.10 20.35
C LYS A 247 -7.54 2.60 21.78
N ASP A 248 -7.93 1.35 21.95
CA ASP A 248 -8.16 0.73 23.25
C ASP A 248 -6.85 0.48 24.00
N ASP A 249 -5.81 0.00 23.31
CA ASP A 249 -4.46 -0.16 23.90
C ASP A 249 -3.94 1.20 24.41
N ALA A 250 -4.08 2.24 23.59
CA ALA A 250 -3.67 3.60 23.98
C ALA A 250 -4.49 4.12 25.16
N LYS A 251 -5.80 3.86 25.21
CA LYS A 251 -6.66 4.27 26.32
C LYS A 251 -6.33 3.52 27.62
N ALA A 252 -5.95 2.25 27.53
CA ALA A 252 -5.68 1.39 28.67
C ALA A 252 -4.31 1.64 29.33
N ASP A 253 -3.32 2.12 28.59
CA ASP A 253 -1.97 2.39 29.09
C ASP A 253 -1.56 3.87 28.87
N PRO A 254 -1.65 4.72 29.92
CA PRO A 254 -1.29 6.13 29.83
C PRO A 254 0.16 6.38 29.43
N GLN A 255 1.09 5.51 29.81
CA GLN A 255 2.51 5.67 29.45
C GLN A 255 2.73 5.35 27.98
N LEU A 256 2.05 4.33 27.46
CA LEU A 256 2.05 4.01 26.04
C LEU A 256 1.43 5.14 25.20
N ASN A 257 0.32 5.72 25.67
CA ASN A 257 -0.31 6.86 25.01
C ASN A 257 0.57 8.11 25.00
N GLN A 258 1.28 8.36 26.11
CA GLN A 258 2.25 9.45 26.18
C GLN A 258 3.39 9.21 25.19
N LEU A 259 3.96 8.00 25.16
CA LEU A 259 4.99 7.64 24.18
C LEU A 259 4.52 7.82 22.74
N ALA A 260 3.28 7.42 22.42
CA ALA A 260 2.69 7.62 21.10
C ALA A 260 2.60 9.11 20.76
N THR A 261 2.17 9.95 21.72
CA THR A 261 2.11 11.40 21.56
C THR A 261 3.49 12.01 21.33
N ASP A 262 4.47 11.69 22.17
CA ASP A 262 5.84 12.21 22.11
C ASP A 262 6.52 11.87 20.77
N ARG A 263 6.19 10.69 20.23
CA ARG A 263 6.72 10.21 18.94
C ARG A 263 5.84 10.55 17.75
N THR A 264 4.74 11.29 17.92
CA THR A 264 3.80 11.65 16.84
C THR A 264 3.19 10.42 16.14
N VAL A 265 2.86 9.39 16.92
CA VAL A 265 2.17 8.18 16.47
C VAL A 265 0.70 8.21 16.87
N PHE A 266 -0.17 8.08 15.88
CA PHE A 266 -1.62 7.94 16.03
C PHE A 266 -2.01 6.46 16.18
N PRO A 267 -2.79 6.11 17.23
CA PRO A 267 -3.39 4.79 17.37
C PRO A 267 -4.38 4.47 16.24
N TRP A 268 -4.54 3.19 15.94
CA TRP A 268 -5.43 2.65 14.92
C TRP A 268 -5.14 3.25 13.54
N HIS A 269 -3.85 3.30 13.17
CA HIS A 269 -3.38 3.93 11.93
C HIS A 269 -2.29 3.12 11.24
N ALA A 270 -2.19 3.23 9.91
CA ALA A 270 -1.18 2.57 9.10
C ALA A 270 -0.09 3.56 8.65
N TYR A 271 1.16 3.10 8.61
CA TYR A 271 2.33 3.90 8.23
C TYR A 271 3.21 3.13 7.26
N VAL A 272 3.84 3.82 6.30
CA VAL A 272 4.85 3.19 5.44
C VAL A 272 6.16 3.11 6.22
N VAL A 273 6.82 1.95 6.22
CA VAL A 273 8.20 1.85 6.72
C VAL A 273 9.13 2.35 5.63
N GLU A 274 9.80 3.48 5.86
CA GLU A 274 10.60 4.15 4.84
C GLU A 274 12.04 3.65 4.82
N SER A 275 12.64 3.51 5.99
CA SER A 275 14.04 3.09 6.12
C SER A 275 14.33 2.59 7.52
N VAL A 276 15.45 1.87 7.64
CA VAL A 276 16.08 1.56 8.92
C VAL A 276 17.48 2.14 8.86
N THR A 277 17.81 3.05 9.77
CA THR A 277 19.12 3.69 9.86
C THR A 277 20.20 2.69 10.29
N ASP A 278 21.48 3.04 10.16
CA ASP A 278 22.59 2.16 10.53
C ASP A 278 22.58 1.77 12.02
N ASP A 279 22.20 2.71 12.90
CA ASP A 279 21.99 2.48 14.33
C ASP A 279 20.69 1.74 14.68
N GLY A 280 19.93 1.31 13.67
CA GLY A 280 18.75 0.44 13.81
C GLY A 280 17.44 1.17 14.10
N ARG A 281 17.39 2.51 13.97
CA ARG A 281 16.15 3.26 14.12
C ARG A 281 15.28 3.14 12.88
N ILE A 282 13.96 3.12 13.10
CA ILE A 282 12.96 2.90 12.07
C ILE A 282 12.30 4.23 11.72
N ASN A 283 12.38 4.63 10.46
CA ASN A 283 11.73 5.83 9.92
C ASN A 283 10.41 5.45 9.25
N LEU A 284 9.39 6.29 9.47
CA LEU A 284 8.02 6.01 9.07
C LEU A 284 7.37 7.20 8.38
N TYR A 285 6.61 6.91 7.35
CA TYR A 285 5.76 7.87 6.67
C TYR A 285 4.32 7.76 7.13
N ASN A 286 3.73 8.87 7.57
CA ASN A 286 2.30 8.96 7.82
C ASN A 286 1.57 9.23 6.49
N PRO A 287 0.61 8.40 6.04
CA PRO A 287 -0.11 8.59 4.77
C PRO A 287 -0.94 9.87 4.70
N TRP A 288 -1.13 10.60 5.81
CA TRP A 288 -1.61 11.99 5.77
C TRP A 288 -0.62 12.96 5.09
N GLY A 289 0.61 12.50 4.85
CA GLY A 289 1.75 13.24 4.29
C GLY A 289 2.16 14.48 5.09
N LYS A 290 1.88 14.40 6.39
CA LYS A 290 2.30 15.33 7.44
C LYS A 290 2.27 14.59 8.77
N ARG A 291 2.86 15.19 9.81
CA ARG A 291 2.92 14.59 11.17
C ARG A 291 3.55 13.20 11.11
N HIS A 292 4.72 13.14 10.48
CA HIS A 292 5.56 11.94 10.44
C HIS A 292 6.06 11.62 11.85
N PRO A 293 6.08 10.34 12.25
CA PRO A 293 6.71 9.95 13.50
C PRO A 293 8.19 10.34 13.54
N GLN A 294 8.71 10.60 14.74
CA GLN A 294 10.15 10.68 14.94
C GLN A 294 10.80 9.29 14.73
N PRO A 295 12.09 9.20 14.36
CA PRO A 295 12.79 7.92 14.24
C PRO A 295 12.73 7.09 15.53
N LEU A 296 12.22 5.87 15.44
CA LEU A 296 11.95 5.01 16.60
C LEU A 296 13.07 4.00 16.82
N THR A 297 13.46 3.77 18.07
CA THR A 297 14.23 2.57 18.42
C THR A 297 13.38 1.30 18.19
N PRO A 298 13.99 0.11 18.01
CA PRO A 298 13.24 -1.14 17.88
C PRO A 298 12.31 -1.41 19.06
N ALA A 299 12.77 -1.10 20.29
CA ALA A 299 11.97 -1.25 21.50
C ALA A 299 10.73 -0.34 21.51
N GLU A 300 10.88 0.94 21.15
CA GLU A 300 9.74 1.87 21.02
C GLU A 300 8.79 1.43 19.91
N PHE A 301 9.34 1.03 18.77
CA PHE A 301 8.56 0.55 17.64
C PHE A 301 7.68 -0.63 18.02
N LYS A 302 8.22 -1.63 18.72
CA LYS A 302 7.45 -2.82 19.17
C LYS A 302 6.35 -2.50 20.18
N ARG A 303 6.49 -1.41 20.93
CA ARG A 303 5.43 -0.92 21.82
C ARG A 303 4.32 -0.22 21.05
N LEU A 304 4.68 0.57 20.04
CA LEU A 304 3.76 1.45 19.31
C LEU A 304 3.11 0.80 18.07
N TYR A 305 3.73 -0.23 17.52
CA TYR A 305 3.31 -0.91 16.30
C TYR A 305 3.11 -2.39 16.57
N ASN A 306 1.95 -2.92 16.20
CA ASN A 306 1.58 -4.31 16.48
C ASN A 306 1.88 -5.24 15.31
N ASN A 307 1.66 -4.79 14.08
CA ASN A 307 1.68 -5.63 12.89
C ASN A 307 2.55 -5.03 11.79
N ILE A 308 3.35 -5.86 11.14
CA ILE A 308 4.06 -5.55 9.90
C ILE A 308 3.42 -6.32 8.74
N TYR A 309 3.12 -5.62 7.66
CA TYR A 309 2.63 -6.17 6.40
C TYR A 309 3.70 -5.95 5.32
N ILE A 310 4.03 -6.98 4.57
CA ILE A 310 5.05 -6.97 3.51
C ILE A 310 4.43 -7.55 2.25
N ASN A 311 4.38 -6.79 1.17
CA ASN A 311 3.96 -7.32 -0.13
C ASN A 311 5.13 -7.95 -0.88
N ASN A 312 4.89 -9.06 -1.59
CA ASN A 312 5.95 -9.81 -2.27
C ASN A 312 5.75 -9.83 -3.80
N PRO A 313 5.79 -8.68 -4.49
CA PRO A 313 5.66 -8.64 -5.94
C PRO A 313 6.90 -9.23 -6.62
N ALA A 314 6.69 -9.95 -7.73
CA ALA A 314 7.79 -10.49 -8.53
C ALA A 314 8.70 -9.36 -9.01
N ALA A 315 10.01 -9.61 -9.05
CA ALA A 315 11.00 -8.61 -9.50
C ALA A 315 10.66 -8.11 -10.92
N ALA A 316 10.91 -6.82 -11.19
CA ALA A 316 10.55 -6.18 -12.46
C ALA A 316 11.07 -6.94 -13.71
N THR A 317 12.23 -7.58 -13.62
CA THR A 317 12.85 -8.36 -14.70
C THR A 317 12.06 -9.63 -15.09
N GLN A 318 11.23 -10.19 -14.19
CA GLN A 318 10.39 -11.36 -14.50
C GLN A 318 9.08 -11.00 -15.19
N MET A 319 8.62 -9.74 -15.15
CA MET A 319 7.37 -9.33 -15.80
C MET A 319 7.55 -9.03 -17.29
N ALA A 320 8.75 -8.63 -17.72
CA ALA A 320 9.07 -8.39 -19.12
C ALA A 320 9.10 -9.67 -19.98
N SER A 321 9.47 -10.81 -19.39
CA SER A 321 9.53 -12.11 -20.10
C SER A 321 8.19 -12.84 -20.20
N ALA A 322 7.16 -12.41 -19.46
CA ALA A 322 5.83 -13.02 -19.48
C ALA A 322 4.89 -12.43 -20.55
N SER A 323 5.34 -11.45 -21.34
CA SER A 323 4.51 -10.70 -22.30
C SER A 323 4.89 -10.92 -23.77
N THR A 324 5.77 -11.88 -24.09
CA THR A 324 6.04 -12.26 -25.49
C THR A 324 5.12 -13.40 -25.90
N PRO A 325 4.15 -13.21 -26.82
CA PRO A 325 3.47 -14.33 -27.45
C PRO A 325 4.49 -15.00 -28.38
N THR A 326 4.76 -16.28 -28.14
CA THR A 326 5.47 -17.12 -29.10
C THR A 326 4.64 -17.23 -30.37
N THR A 327 5.02 -16.49 -31.41
CA THR A 327 4.51 -16.73 -32.76
C THR A 327 4.95 -18.13 -33.19
N PRO A 328 4.04 -19.04 -33.57
CA PRO A 328 4.45 -20.30 -34.17
C PRO A 328 4.94 -20.00 -35.59
N THR A 329 6.22 -20.22 -35.82
CA THR A 329 6.77 -20.37 -37.17
C THR A 329 6.10 -21.58 -37.80
N SER A 330 5.21 -21.35 -38.77
CA SER A 330 4.76 -22.40 -39.68
C SER A 330 5.82 -22.57 -40.76
N ASN A 331 6.42 -23.76 -40.81
CA ASN A 331 7.13 -24.25 -41.98
C ASN A 331 6.14 -25.08 -42.80
N ALA A 332 5.83 -24.61 -44.00
CA ALA A 332 5.48 -25.41 -45.18
C ALA A 332 5.68 -24.54 -46.43
#